data_AF-A0A920JBP0-F1
#
_entry.id   AF-A0A920JBP0-F1
#
_cell.length_a   1.000
_cell.length_b   1.000
_cell.length_c   1.000
_cell.angle_alpha   90.00
_cell.angle_beta   90.00
_cell.angle_gamma   90.00
#
_symmetry.space_group_name_H-M   'P 1'
#
loop_
_entity.id
_entity.type
_entity.pdbx_description
1 polymer ?
#
loop_
_entity_poly.entity_id
_entity_poly.type
_entity_poly.pdbx_seq_one_letter_code
_entity_poly.pdbx_strand_id
1 'polypeptide(L)'
;MRRVPHLDEVRSLVNVTSMRGEEGELIIEELMEDWPETEEEIAKLRKRVLDNKFYRNFLVSEDGLYTAVMIRSNAFAERSRKKHWMQCLKGVLRRKNNRPEHRLQKPLEEPLQRLSDEQNTEFVGAIKQVAANHRTLDFPIDLGGSPVMVSDLKQKMFEEMPKFVISSILMIAFLLSLLFRRISGVILPLLTVVLSLFSTIGLFSMTGTKLTIISQILPSFLLAVGVVIRYTFSSYFTVISGIREISGRR
;
A
#
# COMPACT_ATOMS: atom_id res chain seq x y z
N MET A 1 -7.17 20.59 -18.77
CA MET A 1 -7.88 19.71 -17.83
C MET A 1 -7.05 18.46 -17.59
N ARG A 2 -6.41 18.32 -16.41
CA ARG A 2 -5.65 17.11 -16.07
C ARG A 2 -6.64 16.03 -15.61
N ARG A 3 -6.69 14.90 -16.31
CA ARG A 3 -7.50 13.73 -15.91
C ARG A 3 -6.70 12.91 -14.88
N VAL A 4 -7.31 12.61 -13.74
CA VAL A 4 -6.77 11.63 -12.78
C VAL A 4 -6.98 10.24 -13.41
N PRO A 5 -5.92 9.45 -13.65
CA PRO A 5 -6.06 8.11 -14.24
C PRO A 5 -6.82 7.20 -13.28
N HIS A 6 -7.56 6.20 -13.78
CA HIS A 6 -8.24 5.20 -12.92
C HIS A 6 -9.29 5.73 -11.94
N LEU A 7 -9.73 6.99 -12.10
CA LEU A 7 -10.82 7.58 -11.33
C LEU A 7 -12.17 7.04 -11.81
N ASP A 8 -12.98 6.50 -10.89
CA ASP A 8 -14.34 6.04 -11.15
C ASP A 8 -15.37 7.10 -10.74
N GLU A 9 -15.32 7.52 -9.47
CA GLU A 9 -16.31 8.42 -8.90
C GLU A 9 -15.68 9.30 -7.82
N VAL A 10 -16.06 10.58 -7.80
CA VAL A 10 -15.79 11.49 -6.68
C VAL A 10 -17.12 11.76 -6.01
N ARG A 11 -17.21 11.57 -4.69
CA ARG A 11 -18.35 11.97 -3.87
C ARG A 11 -17.91 13.03 -2.87
N SER A 12 -18.66 14.12 -2.82
CA SER A 12 -18.45 15.26 -1.94
C SER A 12 -19.80 15.80 -1.49
N LEU A 13 -19.80 16.81 -0.62
CA LEU A 13 -21.00 17.56 -0.26
C LEU A 13 -21.70 18.18 -1.49
N VAL A 14 -20.93 18.48 -2.55
CA VAL A 14 -21.44 19.12 -3.77
C VAL A 14 -22.41 18.22 -4.53
N ASN A 15 -22.09 16.93 -4.65
CA ASN A 15 -22.81 16.01 -5.53
C ASN A 15 -23.47 14.86 -4.78
N VAL A 16 -23.64 15.00 -3.46
CA VAL A 16 -24.38 14.01 -2.68
C VAL A 16 -25.87 14.18 -2.97
N THR A 17 -26.58 13.06 -3.13
CA THR A 17 -28.02 13.09 -3.33
C THR A 17 -28.74 13.57 -2.07
N SER A 18 -29.64 14.52 -2.26
CA SER A 18 -30.64 15.00 -1.30
C SER A 18 -31.98 14.34 -1.64
N MET A 19 -32.62 13.76 -0.62
CA MET A 19 -33.95 13.16 -0.75
C MET A 19 -34.90 13.82 0.24
N ARG A 20 -35.98 14.43 -0.27
CA ARG A 20 -36.97 15.11 0.58
C ARG A 20 -38.39 14.80 0.12
N GLY A 21 -39.28 14.64 1.09
CA GLY A 21 -40.72 14.64 0.84
C GLY A 21 -41.25 16.07 0.92
N GLU A 22 -41.84 16.60 -0.16
CA GLU A 22 -42.50 17.91 -0.19
C GLU A 22 -43.83 17.77 -0.93
N GLU A 23 -44.93 18.26 -0.34
CA GLU A 23 -46.30 18.21 -0.88
C GLU A 23 -46.83 16.84 -1.36
N GLY A 24 -46.25 15.74 -0.86
CA GLY A 24 -46.63 14.37 -1.25
C GLY A 24 -45.77 13.78 -2.37
N GLU A 25 -44.76 14.50 -2.85
CA GLU A 25 -43.77 14.03 -3.81
C GLU A 25 -42.40 13.80 -3.15
N LEU A 26 -41.63 12.84 -3.69
CA LEU A 26 -40.24 12.59 -3.30
C LEU A 26 -39.32 13.29 -4.30
N ILE A 27 -38.69 14.38 -3.87
CA ILE A 27 -37.70 15.11 -4.66
C ILE A 27 -36.34 14.47 -4.42
N ILE A 28 -35.65 14.11 -5.51
CA ILE A 28 -34.30 13.54 -5.51
C ILE A 28 -33.42 14.47 -6.35
N GLU A 29 -32.56 15.22 -5.69
CA GLU A 29 -31.72 16.27 -6.29
C GLU A 29 -30.29 16.17 -5.77
N GLU A 30 -29.36 16.95 -6.33
CA GLU A 30 -28.03 17.11 -5.74
C GLU A 30 -28.08 18.14 -4.62
N LEU A 31 -27.37 17.90 -3.51
CA LEU A 31 -27.44 18.75 -2.32
C LEU A 31 -27.01 20.20 -2.58
N MET A 32 -26.12 20.43 -3.55
CA MET A 32 -25.72 21.76 -4.02
C MET A 32 -25.90 21.88 -5.54
N GLU A 33 -27.14 21.70 -6.01
CA GLU A 33 -27.51 22.01 -7.39
C GLU A 33 -27.43 23.53 -7.65
N ASP A 34 -28.00 24.33 -6.72
CA ASP A 34 -27.86 25.79 -6.68
C ASP A 34 -26.74 26.20 -5.71
N TRP A 35 -25.78 26.97 -6.20
CA TRP A 35 -24.71 27.51 -5.37
C TRP A 35 -25.25 28.63 -4.47
N PRO A 36 -25.09 28.54 -3.14
CA PRO A 36 -25.50 29.62 -2.26
C PRO A 36 -24.58 30.83 -2.46
N GLU A 37 -25.15 31.98 -2.80
CA GLU A 37 -24.41 33.25 -3.00
C GLU A 37 -24.53 34.16 -1.77
N THR A 38 -25.56 33.95 -0.95
CA THR A 38 -25.84 34.79 0.22
C THR A 38 -25.55 34.08 1.54
N GLU A 39 -25.17 34.86 2.56
CA GLU A 39 -24.89 34.36 3.91
C GLU A 39 -26.11 33.65 4.53
N GLU A 40 -27.33 34.09 4.19
CA GLU A 40 -28.57 33.47 4.65
C GLU A 40 -28.78 32.07 4.05
N GLU A 41 -28.49 31.90 2.76
CA GLU A 41 -28.55 30.61 2.08
C GLU A 41 -27.48 29.64 2.62
N ILE A 42 -26.27 30.13 2.89
CA ILE A 42 -25.20 29.35 3.52
C ILE A 42 -25.63 28.88 4.92
N ALA A 43 -26.22 29.77 5.73
CA ALA A 43 -26.70 29.42 7.06
C ALA A 43 -27.82 28.35 7.00
N LYS A 44 -28.73 28.48 6.02
CA LYS A 44 -29.79 27.50 5.77
C LYS A 44 -29.23 26.14 5.34
N LEU A 45 -28.25 26.13 4.44
CA LEU A 45 -27.57 24.92 3.98
C LEU A 45 -26.82 24.25 5.13
N ARG A 46 -26.07 25.02 5.93
CA ARG A 46 -25.34 24.52 7.12
C ARG A 46 -26.30 23.84 8.10
N LYS A 47 -27.43 24.47 8.40
CA LYS A 47 -28.46 23.88 9.27
C LYS A 47 -29.00 22.58 8.68
N ARG A 48 -29.30 22.56 7.38
CA ARG A 48 -29.80 21.38 6.65
C ARG A 48 -28.82 20.20 6.69
N VAL A 49 -27.52 20.47 6.50
CA VAL A 49 -26.47 19.45 6.52
C VAL A 49 -26.26 18.88 7.92
N LEU A 50 -26.23 19.72 8.95
CA LEU A 50 -25.96 19.29 10.34
C LEU A 50 -27.16 18.60 11.01
N ASP A 51 -28.38 18.93 10.59
CA ASP A 51 -29.61 18.30 11.11
C ASP A 51 -29.80 16.88 10.55
N ASN A 52 -29.30 16.61 9.35
CA ASN A 52 -29.43 15.31 8.71
C ASN A 52 -28.31 14.34 9.13
N LYS A 53 -28.72 13.25 9.81
CA LYS A 53 -27.83 12.17 10.28
C LYS A 53 -27.10 11.42 9.16
N PHE A 54 -27.55 11.51 7.91
CA PHE A 54 -26.86 10.89 6.76
C PHE A 54 -25.64 11.68 6.28
N TYR A 55 -25.56 12.98 6.60
CA TYR A 55 -24.42 13.82 6.24
C TYR A 55 -23.48 14.02 7.42
N ARG A 56 -24.03 14.18 8.63
CA ARG A 56 -23.26 14.27 9.87
C ARG A 56 -22.49 12.97 10.14
N ASN A 57 -21.21 13.08 10.47
CA ASN A 57 -20.25 12.00 10.70
C ASN A 57 -19.89 11.13 9.48
N PHE A 58 -20.46 11.39 8.30
CA PHE A 58 -20.13 10.69 7.05
C PHE A 58 -19.48 11.61 6.02
N LEU A 59 -20.02 12.80 5.82
CA LEU A 59 -19.48 13.82 4.90
C LEU A 59 -19.00 15.06 5.64
N VAL A 60 -19.62 15.39 6.76
CA VAL A 60 -19.26 16.57 7.56
C VAL A 60 -19.11 16.15 9.01
N SER A 61 -18.06 16.66 9.66
CA SER A 61 -17.82 16.46 11.09
C SER A 61 -18.94 17.08 11.92
N GLU A 62 -19.14 16.59 13.14
CA GLU A 62 -20.18 17.08 14.06
C GLU A 62 -20.06 18.58 14.36
N ASP A 63 -18.82 19.08 14.41
CA ASP A 63 -18.49 20.50 14.60
C ASP A 63 -18.59 21.35 13.31
N GLY A 64 -18.77 20.70 12.15
CA GLY A 64 -18.79 21.37 10.85
C GLY A 64 -17.44 21.88 10.36
N LEU A 65 -16.34 21.53 11.03
CA LEU A 65 -14.99 22.02 10.68
C LEU A 65 -14.34 21.19 9.57
N TYR A 66 -14.68 19.92 9.48
CA TYR A 66 -14.13 19.00 8.48
C TYR A 66 -15.21 18.53 7.50
N THR A 67 -14.83 18.42 6.23
CA THR A 67 -15.64 17.81 5.18
C THR A 67 -14.85 16.72 4.48
N ALA A 68 -15.51 15.63 4.11
CA ALA A 68 -14.89 14.48 3.45
C ALA A 68 -15.17 14.49 1.94
N VAL A 69 -14.10 14.37 1.15
CA VAL A 69 -14.18 14.11 -0.29
C VAL A 69 -13.76 12.66 -0.53
N MET A 70 -14.71 11.82 -0.89
CA MET A 70 -14.48 10.41 -1.17
C MET A 70 -14.15 10.20 -2.64
N ILE A 71 -12.98 9.61 -2.92
CA ILE A 71 -12.54 9.32 -4.28
C ILE A 71 -12.48 7.80 -4.45
N ARG A 72 -13.25 7.26 -5.40
CA ARG A 72 -13.27 5.84 -5.75
C ARG A 72 -12.45 5.59 -7.01
N SER A 73 -11.62 4.56 -6.99
CA SER A 73 -10.92 4.09 -8.18
C SER A 73 -11.69 3.00 -8.91
N ASN A 74 -11.40 2.84 -10.19
CA ASN A 74 -12.00 1.79 -11.04
C ASN A 74 -11.59 0.36 -10.63
N ALA A 75 -10.66 0.18 -9.69
CA ALA A 75 -10.34 -1.13 -9.07
C ALA A 75 -11.59 -1.85 -8.51
N PHE A 76 -12.62 -1.08 -8.20
CA PHE A 76 -13.90 -1.57 -7.67
C PHE A 76 -15.03 -1.57 -8.70
N ALA A 77 -14.82 -1.06 -9.92
CA ALA A 77 -15.91 -0.68 -10.81
C ALA A 77 -16.20 -1.69 -11.94
N GLU A 78 -15.22 -2.43 -12.45
CA GLU A 78 -15.26 -2.72 -13.89
C GLU A 78 -15.90 -4.03 -14.39
N ARG A 79 -16.55 -4.83 -13.55
CA ARG A 79 -17.37 -5.96 -14.08
C ARG A 79 -18.64 -6.31 -13.33
N SER A 80 -18.70 -6.02 -12.03
CA SER A 80 -19.84 -6.43 -11.21
C SER A 80 -21.12 -5.70 -11.61
N ARG A 81 -21.08 -4.41 -11.99
CA ARG A 81 -22.33 -3.65 -12.22
C ARG A 81 -23.04 -4.07 -13.51
N LYS A 82 -22.35 -4.10 -14.67
CA LYS A 82 -22.97 -4.37 -15.99
C LYS A 82 -23.44 -5.83 -16.18
N LYS A 83 -22.72 -6.82 -15.64
CA LYS A 83 -23.13 -8.23 -15.73
C LYS A 83 -24.24 -8.58 -14.74
N HIS A 84 -24.18 -8.04 -13.52
CA HIS A 84 -25.11 -8.38 -12.45
C HIS A 84 -26.53 -7.85 -12.73
N TRP A 85 -26.68 -6.59 -13.18
CA TRP A 85 -28.01 -6.08 -13.54
C TRP A 85 -28.61 -6.87 -14.71
N MET A 86 -27.80 -7.26 -15.69
CA MET A 86 -28.26 -8.01 -16.86
C MET A 86 -28.59 -9.47 -16.52
N GLN A 87 -27.92 -10.07 -15.52
CA GLN A 87 -28.28 -11.38 -14.97
C GLN A 87 -29.53 -11.35 -14.08
N CYS A 88 -29.65 -10.35 -13.19
CA CYS A 88 -30.88 -10.13 -12.42
C CYS A 88 -32.07 -9.86 -13.33
N LEU A 89 -31.92 -8.98 -14.34
CA LEU A 89 -32.96 -8.69 -15.30
C LEU A 89 -33.33 -9.94 -16.12
N LYS A 90 -32.36 -10.73 -16.59
CA LYS A 90 -32.63 -12.00 -17.26
C LYS A 90 -33.35 -13.01 -16.35
N GLY A 91 -33.03 -13.05 -15.06
CA GLY A 91 -33.71 -13.90 -14.07
C GLY A 91 -35.16 -13.47 -13.81
N VAL A 92 -35.42 -12.16 -13.78
CA VAL A 92 -36.76 -11.58 -13.61
C VAL A 92 -37.60 -11.72 -14.88
N LEU A 93 -37.02 -11.47 -16.06
CA LEU A 93 -37.70 -11.59 -17.36
C LEU A 93 -38.01 -13.05 -17.75
N ARG A 94 -37.27 -14.02 -17.19
CA ARG A 94 -37.49 -15.46 -17.43
C ARG A 94 -38.55 -16.06 -16.48
N ARG A 95 -39.17 -15.23 -15.62
CA ARG A 95 -40.22 -15.63 -14.67
C ARG A 95 -41.61 -15.65 -15.32
N LYS A 96 -41.78 -16.47 -16.36
CA LYS A 96 -43.11 -16.92 -16.82
C LYS A 96 -43.08 -18.38 -17.28
N ASN A 97 -42.56 -19.28 -16.46
CA ASN A 97 -43.14 -20.60 -16.23
C ASN A 97 -42.30 -21.39 -15.21
N ASN A 98 -43.02 -22.05 -14.31
CA ASN A 98 -42.57 -23.08 -13.36
C ASN A 98 -41.85 -22.58 -12.10
N ARG A 99 -42.48 -22.85 -10.94
CA ARG A 99 -41.78 -22.97 -9.66
C ARG A 99 -40.70 -24.06 -9.82
N PRO A 100 -39.50 -23.85 -9.26
CA PRO A 100 -39.26 -24.49 -7.97
C PRO A 100 -38.39 -23.66 -7.01
N GLU A 101 -38.43 -24.12 -5.78
CA GLU A 101 -37.57 -23.81 -4.65
C GLU A 101 -36.09 -23.99 -5.03
N HIS A 102 -35.23 -22.99 -4.76
CA HIS A 102 -33.78 -23.24 -4.68
C HIS A 102 -33.08 -22.20 -3.81
N ARG A 103 -32.58 -22.71 -2.68
CA ARG A 103 -31.41 -22.29 -1.89
C ARG A 103 -30.64 -21.08 -2.46
N LEU A 104 -30.73 -19.95 -1.77
CA LEU A 104 -29.80 -18.83 -1.90
C LEU A 104 -28.39 -19.31 -1.50
N GLN A 105 -27.63 -19.84 -2.45
CA GLN A 105 -26.22 -20.12 -2.22
C GLN A 105 -25.38 -19.57 -3.37
N LYS A 106 -24.50 -18.66 -2.95
CA LYS A 106 -23.49 -17.87 -3.67
C LYS A 106 -23.99 -16.57 -4.32
N PRO A 107 -23.34 -15.47 -3.92
CA PRO A 107 -22.68 -14.66 -4.93
C PRO A 107 -21.22 -15.06 -5.11
N LEU A 108 -20.83 -15.20 -6.37
CA LEU A 108 -19.45 -15.33 -6.80
C LEU A 108 -18.67 -14.11 -6.32
N GLU A 109 -17.66 -14.35 -5.49
CA GLU A 109 -16.48 -13.49 -5.41
C GLU A 109 -15.76 -13.58 -6.76
N GLU A 110 -16.27 -12.91 -7.80
CA GLU A 110 -15.43 -12.58 -8.95
C GLU A 110 -14.31 -11.69 -8.39
N PRO A 111 -13.02 -12.03 -8.59
CA PRO A 111 -11.95 -11.22 -8.05
C PRO A 111 -12.09 -9.83 -8.67
N LEU A 112 -12.49 -8.85 -7.83
CA LEU A 112 -12.42 -7.44 -8.16
C LEU A 112 -11.03 -7.26 -8.78
N GLN A 113 -11.00 -6.77 -10.03
CA GLN A 113 -9.78 -6.55 -10.76
C GLN A 113 -9.00 -5.48 -10.00
N ARG A 114 -8.23 -5.90 -9.00
CA ARG A 114 -7.40 -5.02 -8.20
C ARG A 114 -6.47 -4.36 -9.18
N LEU A 115 -6.50 -3.04 -9.22
CA LEU A 115 -5.50 -2.25 -9.95
C LEU A 115 -4.12 -2.82 -9.64
N SER A 116 -3.28 -2.93 -10.67
CA SER A 116 -1.89 -3.33 -10.48
C SER A 116 -1.21 -2.39 -9.48
N ASP A 117 -0.17 -2.86 -8.79
CA ASP A 117 0.59 -2.06 -7.84
C ASP A 117 1.08 -0.73 -8.47
N GLU A 118 1.42 -0.78 -9.76
CA GLU A 118 1.86 0.36 -10.56
C GLU A 118 0.73 1.37 -10.82
N GLN A 119 -0.44 0.89 -11.26
CA GLN A 119 -1.61 1.72 -11.53
C GLN A 119 -2.16 2.38 -10.24
N ASN A 120 -2.11 1.67 -9.12
CA ASN A 120 -2.46 2.24 -7.81
C ASN A 120 -1.49 3.36 -7.41
N THR A 121 -0.19 3.19 -7.70
CA THR A 121 0.83 4.19 -7.39
C THR A 121 0.63 5.45 -8.23
N GLU A 122 0.31 5.30 -9.51
CA GLU A 122 0.00 6.43 -10.41
C GLU A 122 -1.25 7.19 -9.94
N PHE A 123 -2.33 6.47 -9.63
CA PHE A 123 -3.58 7.05 -9.12
C PHE A 123 -3.37 7.84 -7.82
N VAL A 124 -2.71 7.23 -6.83
CA VAL A 124 -2.41 7.87 -5.55
C VAL A 124 -1.50 9.08 -5.74
N GLY A 125 -0.50 8.99 -6.62
CA GLY A 125 0.38 10.09 -6.97
C GLY A 125 -0.37 11.28 -7.56
N ALA A 126 -1.29 11.03 -8.49
CA ALA A 126 -2.13 12.07 -9.08
C ALA A 126 -3.02 12.75 -8.03
N ILE A 127 -3.65 11.98 -7.13
CA ILE A 127 -4.46 12.55 -6.03
C ILE A 127 -3.63 13.39 -5.08
N LYS A 128 -2.45 12.90 -4.68
CA LYS A 128 -1.52 13.64 -3.81
C LYS A 128 -1.11 14.96 -4.43
N GLN A 129 -0.86 14.98 -5.75
CA GLN A 129 -0.50 16.21 -6.45
C GLN A 129 -1.66 17.22 -6.46
N VAL A 130 -2.88 16.76 -6.72
CA VAL A 130 -4.07 17.62 -6.66
C VAL A 130 -4.28 18.18 -5.26
N ALA A 131 -4.18 17.34 -4.23
CA ALA A 131 -4.30 17.77 -2.84
C ALA A 131 -3.21 18.78 -2.45
N ALA A 132 -1.96 18.56 -2.87
CA ALA A 132 -0.86 19.49 -2.59
C ALA A 132 -1.06 20.86 -3.24
N ASN A 133 -1.58 20.92 -4.46
CA ASN A 133 -1.83 22.17 -5.18
C ASN A 133 -2.96 23.01 -4.56
N HIS A 134 -3.89 22.36 -3.86
CA HIS A 134 -5.04 23.03 -3.23
C HIS A 134 -4.90 23.18 -1.72
N ARG A 135 -3.75 22.80 -1.15
CA ARG A 135 -3.47 22.97 0.28
C ARG A 135 -3.07 24.42 0.55
N THR A 136 -3.98 25.17 1.17
CA THR A 136 -3.75 26.54 1.65
C THR A 136 -3.63 26.55 3.18
N LEU A 137 -3.12 27.65 3.77
CA LEU A 137 -3.03 27.77 5.24
C LEU A 137 -4.40 27.63 5.92
N ASP A 138 -5.46 28.09 5.26
CA ASP A 138 -6.83 28.05 5.78
C ASP A 138 -7.57 26.73 5.47
N PHE A 139 -6.99 25.85 4.63
CA PHE A 139 -7.63 24.61 4.21
C PHE A 139 -6.64 23.43 4.27
N PRO A 140 -6.44 22.82 5.46
CA PRO A 140 -5.63 21.63 5.60
C PRO A 140 -6.31 20.45 4.90
N ILE A 141 -5.61 19.83 3.96
CA ILE A 141 -6.07 18.63 3.24
C ILE A 141 -5.30 17.42 3.75
N ASP A 142 -6.00 16.52 4.41
CA ASP A 142 -5.48 15.23 4.85
C ASP A 142 -5.97 14.10 3.95
N LEU A 143 -5.05 13.26 3.49
CA LEU A 143 -5.34 12.13 2.62
C LEU A 143 -5.35 10.83 3.42
N GLY A 144 -6.49 10.16 3.42
CA GLY A 144 -6.68 8.86 4.07
C GLY A 144 -7.08 7.76 3.09
N GLY A 145 -7.04 6.52 3.56
CA GLY A 145 -7.55 5.35 2.84
C GLY A 145 -6.50 4.29 2.53
N SER A 146 -6.97 3.05 2.36
CA SER A 146 -6.13 1.88 2.08
C SER A 146 -5.13 2.08 0.92
N PRO A 147 -5.50 2.58 -0.27
CA PRO A 147 -4.54 2.74 -1.36
C PRO A 147 -3.44 3.77 -1.07
N VAL A 148 -3.78 4.88 -0.40
CA VAL A 148 -2.83 5.93 -0.04
C VAL A 148 -1.85 5.41 1.03
N MET A 149 -2.36 4.78 2.08
CA MET A 149 -1.54 4.22 3.16
C MET A 149 -0.62 3.11 2.66
N VAL A 150 -1.13 2.19 1.83
CA VAL A 150 -0.32 1.11 1.27
C VAL A 150 0.74 1.65 0.31
N SER A 151 0.43 2.70 -0.47
CA SER A 151 1.41 3.39 -1.32
C SER A 151 2.49 4.09 -0.49
N ASP A 152 2.13 4.79 0.58
CA ASP A 152 3.08 5.42 1.49
C ASP A 152 3.96 4.41 2.22
N LEU A 153 3.37 3.33 2.73
CA LEU A 153 4.09 2.23 3.35
C LEU A 153 5.08 1.62 2.36
N LYS A 154 4.64 1.31 1.13
CA LYS A 154 5.53 0.78 0.09
C LYS A 154 6.65 1.73 -0.25
N GLN A 155 6.37 3.01 -0.49
CA GLN A 155 7.39 4.00 -0.85
C GLN A 155 8.43 4.14 0.26
N LYS A 156 7.99 4.30 1.52
CA LYS A 156 8.89 4.35 2.66
C LYS A 156 9.70 3.07 2.83
N MET A 157 9.10 1.90 2.59
CA MET A 157 9.83 0.63 2.62
C MET A 157 10.93 0.57 1.54
N PHE A 158 10.65 1.00 0.31
CA PHE A 158 11.64 0.99 -0.77
C PHE A 158 12.78 1.99 -0.54
N GLU A 159 12.52 3.12 0.11
CA GLU A 159 13.57 4.09 0.45
C GLU A 159 14.45 3.63 1.62
N GLU A 160 13.87 2.94 2.61
CA GLU A 160 14.60 2.46 3.79
C GLU A 160 15.33 1.12 3.55
N MET A 161 14.87 0.30 2.60
CA MET A 161 15.45 -1.02 2.35
C MET A 161 16.93 -0.97 1.92
N PRO A 162 17.37 -0.12 0.98
CA PRO A 162 18.78 0.00 0.63
C PRO A 162 19.64 0.54 1.78
N LYS A 163 19.14 1.56 2.50
CA LYS A 163 19.86 2.14 3.66
C LYS A 163 20.08 1.09 4.74
N PHE A 164 19.06 0.27 5.01
CA PHE A 164 19.15 -0.83 5.97
C PHE A 164 20.16 -1.90 5.55
N VAL A 165 20.14 -2.33 4.28
CA VAL A 165 21.09 -3.32 3.76
C VAL A 165 22.53 -2.80 3.83
N ILE A 166 22.78 -1.56 3.41
CA ILE A 166 24.10 -0.93 3.48
C ILE A 166 24.55 -0.81 4.94
N SER A 167 23.68 -0.34 5.84
CA SER A 167 23.98 -0.23 7.26
C SER A 167 24.29 -1.59 7.90
N SER A 168 23.59 -2.65 7.49
CA SER A 168 23.85 -4.01 7.95
C SER A 168 25.20 -4.52 7.47
N ILE A 169 25.56 -4.28 6.21
CA ILE A 169 26.88 -4.65 5.66
C ILE A 169 27.99 -3.88 6.39
N LEU A 170 27.79 -2.60 6.67
CA LEU A 170 28.74 -1.79 7.45
C LEU A 170 28.88 -2.31 8.88
N MET A 171 27.76 -2.66 9.53
CA MET A 171 27.77 -3.25 10.87
C MET A 171 28.51 -4.60 10.88
N ILE A 172 28.26 -5.46 9.88
CA ILE A 172 28.97 -6.73 9.72
C ILE A 172 30.47 -6.47 9.51
N ALA A 173 30.83 -5.57 8.60
CA ALA A 173 32.23 -5.21 8.35
C ALA A 173 32.92 -4.67 9.60
N PHE A 174 32.22 -3.85 10.39
CA PHE A 174 32.69 -3.33 11.67
C PHE A 174 32.89 -4.45 12.71
N LEU A 175 31.91 -5.34 12.88
CA LEU A 175 31.99 -6.46 13.81
C LEU A 175 33.13 -7.42 13.44
N LEU A 176 33.25 -7.72 12.14
CA LEU A 176 34.36 -8.50 11.62
C LEU A 176 35.68 -7.76 11.89
N SER A 177 35.79 -6.47 11.56
CA SER A 177 37.00 -5.68 11.84
C SER A 177 37.44 -5.76 13.31
N LEU A 178 36.49 -5.64 14.25
CA LEU A 178 36.73 -5.81 15.68
C LEU A 178 37.22 -7.21 16.05
N LEU A 179 36.59 -8.26 15.50
CA LEU A 179 36.97 -9.66 15.74
C LEU A 179 38.34 -10.02 15.16
N PHE A 180 38.72 -9.45 14.02
CA PHE A 180 39.92 -9.83 13.30
C PHE A 180 41.16 -9.02 13.67
N ARG A 181 41.01 -7.74 14.08
CA ARG A 181 42.10 -6.76 14.31
C ARG A 181 43.12 -6.63 13.14
N ARG A 182 42.95 -7.35 12.04
CA ARG A 182 43.87 -7.46 10.89
C ARG A 182 43.07 -7.52 9.59
N ILE A 183 43.26 -6.52 8.74
CA ILE A 183 42.48 -6.26 7.51
C ILE A 183 42.45 -7.45 6.55
N SER A 184 43.59 -8.13 6.34
CA SER A 184 43.67 -9.30 5.44
C SER A 184 42.80 -10.49 5.89
N GLY A 185 42.47 -10.59 7.19
CA GLY A 185 41.57 -11.62 7.72
C GLY A 185 40.08 -11.28 7.57
N VAL A 186 39.75 -10.03 7.26
CA VAL A 186 38.37 -9.51 7.11
C VAL A 186 37.87 -9.67 5.67
N ILE A 187 38.76 -9.43 4.69
CA ILE A 187 38.40 -9.35 3.27
C ILE A 187 37.83 -10.67 2.74
N LEU A 188 38.45 -11.80 3.09
CA LEU A 188 38.04 -13.14 2.65
C LEU A 188 36.58 -13.47 3.08
N PRO A 189 36.21 -13.39 4.37
CA PRO A 189 34.82 -13.58 4.81
C PRO A 189 33.85 -12.56 4.20
N LEU A 190 34.24 -11.28 4.15
CA LEU A 190 33.36 -10.23 3.61
C LEU A 190 33.02 -10.49 2.14
N LEU A 191 34.00 -10.89 1.34
CA LEU A 191 33.81 -11.23 -0.07
C LEU A 191 32.85 -12.41 -0.23
N THR A 192 32.99 -13.47 0.59
CA THR A 192 32.06 -14.61 0.56
C THR A 192 30.62 -14.23 0.90
N VAL A 193 30.43 -13.34 1.88
CA VAL A 193 29.11 -12.84 2.28
C VAL A 193 28.48 -12.00 1.16
N VAL A 194 29.24 -11.09 0.56
CA VAL A 194 28.78 -10.25 -0.55
C VAL A 194 28.41 -11.12 -1.75
N LEU A 195 29.26 -12.08 -2.13
CA LEU A 195 28.99 -12.97 -3.25
C LEU A 195 27.73 -13.83 -3.02
N SER A 196 27.50 -14.27 -1.78
CA SER A 196 26.28 -15.00 -1.40
C SER A 196 25.01 -14.14 -1.46
N LEU A 197 25.08 -12.87 -1.04
CA LEU A 197 23.97 -11.91 -1.18
C LEU A 197 23.63 -11.69 -2.64
N PHE A 198 24.62 -11.43 -3.50
CA PHE A 198 24.41 -11.26 -4.93
C PHE A 198 23.79 -12.50 -5.57
N SER A 199 24.27 -13.70 -5.20
CA SER A 199 23.69 -14.96 -5.68
C SER A 199 22.23 -15.13 -5.27
N THR A 200 21.89 -14.75 -4.03
CA THR A 200 20.51 -14.86 -3.51
C THR A 200 19.58 -13.85 -4.18
N ILE A 201 20.02 -12.61 -4.38
CA ILE A 201 19.28 -11.59 -5.13
C ILE A 201 19.08 -12.03 -6.59
N GLY A 202 20.12 -12.59 -7.22
CA GLY A 202 20.05 -13.13 -8.57
C GLY A 202 19.01 -14.26 -8.70
N LEU A 203 18.96 -15.15 -7.71
CA LEU A 203 17.95 -16.21 -7.66
C LEU A 203 16.53 -15.65 -7.52
N PHE A 204 16.32 -14.64 -6.67
CA PHE A 204 15.02 -13.95 -6.57
C PHE A 204 14.60 -13.27 -7.87
N SER A 205 15.55 -12.65 -8.57
CA SER A 205 15.31 -12.06 -9.89
C SER A 205 14.86 -13.13 -10.91
N MET A 206 15.44 -14.33 -10.87
CA MET A 206 15.08 -15.43 -11.78
C MET A 206 13.72 -16.07 -11.43
N THR A 207 13.37 -16.10 -10.15
CA THR A 207 12.13 -16.75 -9.67
C THR A 207 10.92 -15.80 -9.71
N GLY A 208 11.13 -14.51 -10.03
CA GLY A 208 10.06 -13.50 -10.11
C GLY A 208 9.39 -13.19 -8.77
N THR A 209 9.98 -13.63 -7.65
CA THR A 209 9.46 -13.37 -6.32
C THR A 209 9.86 -11.97 -5.87
N LYS A 210 8.86 -11.18 -5.43
CA LYS A 210 9.10 -9.83 -4.89
C LYS A 210 10.00 -9.95 -3.66
N LEU A 211 11.02 -9.10 -3.55
CA LEU A 211 11.84 -8.97 -2.35
C LEU A 211 10.91 -8.64 -1.17
N THR A 212 10.80 -9.57 -0.22
CA THR A 212 9.93 -9.42 0.96
C THR A 212 10.73 -9.00 2.18
N ILE A 213 10.02 -8.56 3.22
CA ILE A 213 10.58 -8.22 4.54
C ILE A 213 11.46 -9.37 5.08
N ILE A 214 11.16 -10.61 4.74
CA ILE A 214 11.93 -11.80 5.15
C ILE A 214 13.40 -11.73 4.67
N SER A 215 13.66 -11.07 3.53
CA SER A 215 15.02 -10.86 3.02
C SER A 215 15.91 -10.01 3.94
N GLN A 216 15.32 -9.26 4.89
CA GLN A 216 16.08 -8.46 5.86
C GLN A 216 16.81 -9.30 6.91
N ILE A 217 16.47 -10.58 7.07
CA ILE A 217 17.11 -11.49 8.04
C ILE A 217 18.38 -12.13 7.44
N LEU A 218 18.52 -12.13 6.11
CA LEU A 218 19.65 -12.73 5.40
C LEU A 218 21.02 -12.19 5.86
N PRO A 219 21.24 -10.86 6.01
CA PRO A 219 22.52 -10.34 6.49
C PRO A 219 22.90 -10.90 7.87
N SER A 220 21.94 -11.06 8.78
CA SER A 220 22.18 -11.63 10.11
C SER A 220 22.59 -13.10 10.06
N PHE A 221 21.96 -13.90 9.19
CA PHE A 221 22.38 -15.30 8.98
C PHE A 221 23.77 -15.40 8.34
N LEU A 222 24.09 -14.51 7.40
CA LEU A 222 25.40 -14.49 6.75
C LEU A 222 26.53 -14.09 7.70
N LEU A 223 26.25 -13.24 8.70
CA LEU A 223 27.19 -12.95 9.78
C LEU A 223 27.59 -14.25 10.51
N ALA A 224 26.62 -15.09 10.87
CA ALA A 224 26.89 -16.36 11.55
C ALA A 224 27.82 -17.27 10.71
N VAL A 225 27.60 -17.34 9.39
CA VAL A 225 28.48 -18.09 8.48
C VAL A 225 29.88 -17.49 8.42
N GLY A 226 30.01 -16.16 8.34
CA GLY A 226 31.31 -15.47 8.33
C GLY A 226 32.15 -15.75 9.59
N VAL A 227 31.49 -15.84 10.75
CA VAL A 227 32.12 -16.21 12.02
C VAL A 227 32.64 -17.65 11.99
N VAL A 228 31.87 -18.60 11.45
CA VAL A 228 32.29 -20.01 11.31
C VAL A 228 33.49 -20.15 10.37
N ILE A 229 33.50 -19.45 9.23
CA ILE A 229 34.63 -19.47 8.28
C ILE A 229 35.92 -19.03 8.97
N ARG A 230 35.87 -18.03 9.86
CA ARG A 230 37.03 -17.67 10.68
C ARG A 230 37.40 -18.78 11.65
N TYR A 231 36.48 -19.28 12.45
CA TYR A 231 36.84 -20.33 13.41
C TYR A 231 37.56 -21.49 12.73
N THR A 232 37.07 -21.91 11.56
CA THR A 232 37.73 -22.89 10.71
C THR A 232 39.11 -22.42 10.26
N PHE A 233 39.23 -21.23 9.65
CA PHE A 233 40.53 -20.71 9.19
C PHE A 233 41.57 -20.57 10.32
N SER A 234 41.16 -20.07 11.50
CA SER A 234 42.02 -19.95 12.68
C SER A 234 42.46 -21.31 13.20
N SER A 235 41.55 -22.28 13.23
CA SER A 235 41.85 -23.66 13.61
C SER A 235 42.86 -24.30 12.64
N TYR A 236 42.62 -24.19 11.33
CA TYR A 236 43.54 -24.68 10.30
C TYR A 236 44.92 -24.05 10.38
N PHE A 237 44.99 -22.73 10.57
CA PHE A 237 46.28 -22.03 10.70
C PHE A 237 47.05 -22.49 11.95
N THR A 238 46.35 -22.71 13.07
CA THR A 238 46.94 -23.22 14.31
C THR A 238 47.46 -24.65 14.15
N VAL A 239 46.72 -25.51 13.45
CA VAL A 239 47.13 -26.89 13.19
C VAL A 239 48.35 -26.95 12.26
N ILE A 240 48.37 -26.17 11.16
CA ILE A 240 49.48 -26.17 10.20
C ILE A 240 50.76 -25.60 10.83
N SER A 241 50.64 -24.54 11.64
CA SER A 241 51.80 -23.99 12.37
C SER A 241 52.36 -25.00 13.38
N GLY A 242 51.50 -25.73 14.10
CA GLY A 242 51.92 -26.81 15.00
C GLY A 242 52.62 -27.97 14.29
N ILE A 243 52.13 -28.42 13.12
CA ILE A 243 52.76 -29.49 12.34
C ILE A 243 54.14 -29.06 11.81
N ARG A 244 54.28 -27.80 11.37
CA ARG A 244 55.55 -27.26 10.87
C ARG A 244 56.62 -27.16 11.97
N GLU A 245 56.22 -26.90 13.21
CA GLU A 245 57.12 -26.88 14.36
C GLU A 245 57.62 -28.29 14.75
N ILE A 246 56.78 -29.32 14.58
CA ILE A 246 57.14 -30.72 14.81
C ILE A 246 58.04 -31.26 13.69
N SER A 247 57.81 -30.86 12.43
CA SER A 247 58.62 -31.28 11.29
C SER A 247 59.97 -30.56 11.18
N GLY A 248 60.14 -29.37 11.77
CA GLY A 248 61.39 -28.61 11.77
C GLY A 248 62.39 -29.01 12.87
N ARG A 249 62.04 -29.98 13.72
CA ARG A 249 62.86 -30.49 14.83
C ARG A 249 63.49 -31.87 14.56
N ARG A 250 63.45 -32.37 13.32
CA ARG A 250 64.21 -33.54 12.87
C ARG A 250 65.32 -33.14 11.92
#